data_AF-A0A7V9HAK9-F1
#
_entry.id   AF-A0A7V9HAK9-F1
#
_cell.length_a   1.000
_cell.length_b   1.000
_cell.length_c   1.000
_cell.angle_alpha   90.00
_cell.angle_beta   90.00
_cell.angle_gamma   90.00
#
_symmetry.space_group_name_H-M   'P 1'
#
loop_
_entity.id
_entity.type
_entity.pdbx_description
1 polymer ?
#
loop_
_entity_poly.entity_id
_entity_poly.type
_entity_poly.pdbx_seq_one_letter_code
_entity_poly.pdbx_strand_id
1 'polypeptide(L)'
;MSSLRSRACAAALVIAVVASGAATAEGRGRGSVAALQVALRAEGLYLGSVDGLWGPGTSRAVARLQLRRGIASDGIPGRATRRALG
;
A
#
# COMPACT_ATOMS: atom_id res chain seq x y z
N MET A 1 -60.96 18.95 12.68
CA MET A 1 -59.82 19.81 13.05
C MET A 1 -59.57 19.64 14.54
N SER A 2 -58.64 18.76 14.90
CA SER A 2 -58.31 18.42 16.29
C SER A 2 -56.82 18.10 16.41
N SER A 3 -56.08 19.14 16.80
CA SER A 3 -54.95 19.14 17.74
C SER A 3 -53.71 18.28 17.43
N LEU A 4 -52.71 18.92 16.82
CA LEU A 4 -51.28 18.64 17.01
C LEU A 4 -50.93 18.67 18.51
N ARG A 5 -50.38 17.58 19.05
CA ARG A 5 -49.60 17.59 20.30
C ARG A 5 -48.36 16.70 20.18
N SER A 6 -47.24 17.37 19.97
CA SER A 6 -46.02 17.25 20.77
C SER A 6 -45.55 15.84 21.18
N ARG A 7 -44.55 15.31 20.45
CA ARG A 7 -43.51 14.43 21.02
C ARG A 7 -42.19 14.61 20.26
N ALA A 8 -41.50 15.71 20.54
CA ALA A 8 -40.06 15.75 20.35
C ALA A 8 -39.41 14.95 21.50
N CYS A 9 -38.86 13.76 21.22
CA CYS A 9 -37.91 13.08 22.10
C CYS A 9 -36.92 12.29 21.24
N ALA A 10 -35.69 12.82 21.17
CA ALA A 10 -34.40 12.17 20.97
C ALA A 10 -34.33 10.77 20.31
N ALA A 11 -33.59 10.67 19.20
CA ALA A 11 -32.76 9.49 18.94
C ALA A 11 -31.59 9.87 18.01
N ALA A 12 -30.42 9.99 18.62
CA ALA A 12 -29.08 9.85 18.05
C ALA A 12 -28.81 10.56 16.71
N LEU A 13 -28.25 11.77 16.79
CA LEU A 13 -27.21 12.16 15.84
C LEU A 13 -26.09 11.13 15.98
N VAL A 14 -26.10 10.09 15.15
CA VAL A 14 -24.91 9.26 14.96
C VAL A 14 -23.90 10.22 14.34
N ILE A 15 -22.97 10.72 15.16
CA ILE A 15 -21.74 11.30 14.67
C ILE A 15 -21.06 10.15 13.94
N ALA A 16 -21.28 10.06 12.63
CA ALA A 16 -20.45 9.27 11.76
C ALA A 16 -19.08 9.92 11.82
N VAL A 17 -18.26 9.52 12.80
CA VAL A 17 -16.82 9.67 12.72
C VAL A 17 -16.43 8.88 11.49
N VAL A 18 -16.42 9.56 10.35
CA VAL A 18 -15.60 9.15 9.22
C VAL A 18 -14.19 9.38 9.72
N ALA A 19 -13.65 8.38 10.41
CA ALA A 19 -12.23 8.26 10.62
C ALA A 19 -11.65 8.18 9.21
N SER A 20 -11.25 9.33 8.67
CA SER A 20 -10.33 9.39 7.54
C SER A 20 -9.12 8.60 8.00
N GLY A 21 -9.11 7.33 7.62
CA GLY A 21 -8.08 6.37 7.99
C GLY A 21 -6.78 6.88 7.45
N ALA A 22 -6.06 7.64 8.26
CA ALA A 22 -4.65 7.91 8.03
C ALA A 22 -4.02 6.53 7.91
N ALA A 23 -3.74 6.12 6.67
CA ALA A 23 -3.13 4.83 6.38
C ALA A 23 -1.99 4.64 7.37
N THR A 24 -2.10 3.61 8.22
CA THR A 24 -1.10 3.35 9.26
C THR A 24 0.28 3.27 8.62
N ALA A 25 1.33 3.64 9.35
CA ALA A 25 2.70 3.57 8.80
C ALA A 25 3.01 2.18 8.23
N GLU A 26 2.50 1.12 8.88
CA GLU A 26 2.57 -0.25 8.38
C GLU A 26 1.78 -0.46 7.08
N GLY A 27 0.57 0.10 6.96
CA GLY A 27 -0.21 0.08 5.72
C GLY A 27 0.48 0.79 4.55
N ARG A 28 1.14 1.92 4.80
CA ARG A 28 1.97 2.61 3.78
C ARG A 28 3.17 1.74 3.37
N GLY A 29 3.83 1.11 4.34
CA GLY A 29 4.91 0.15 4.10
C GLY A 29 4.47 -0.99 3.18
N ARG A 30 3.38 -1.68 3.51
CA ARG A 30 2.82 -2.77 2.70
C ARG A 30 2.44 -2.31 1.29
N GLY A 31 1.82 -1.14 1.15
CA GLY A 31 1.49 -0.56 -0.15
C GLY A 31 2.73 -0.32 -1.03
N SER A 32 3.81 0.21 -0.44
CA SER A 32 5.07 0.43 -1.17
C SER A 32 5.73 -0.88 -1.63
N VAL A 33 5.68 -1.94 -0.81
CA VAL A 33 6.23 -3.24 -1.18
C VAL A 33 5.38 -3.89 -2.28
N ALA A 34 4.05 -3.76 -2.20
CA ALA A 34 3.15 -4.26 -3.24
C ALA A 34 3.41 -3.58 -4.59
N ALA A 35 3.55 -2.24 -4.60
CA ALA A 35 3.90 -1.50 -5.81
C ALA A 35 5.25 -1.96 -6.40
N LEU A 36 6.25 -2.19 -5.54
CA LEU A 36 7.53 -2.74 -5.96
C LEU A 36 7.39 -4.14 -6.56
N GLN A 37 6.62 -5.04 -5.94
CA GLN A 37 6.37 -6.39 -6.44
C GLN A 37 5.68 -6.37 -7.81
N VAL A 38 4.73 -5.45 -8.03
CA VAL A 38 4.09 -5.23 -9.34
C VAL A 38 5.13 -4.82 -10.38
N ALA A 39 5.95 -3.82 -10.07
CA ALA A 39 6.96 -3.31 -11.00
C ALA A 39 8.01 -4.39 -11.33
N LEU A 40 8.48 -5.14 -10.34
CA LEU A 40 9.41 -6.26 -10.56
C LEU A 40 8.79 -7.40 -11.37
N ARG A 41 7.48 -7.63 -11.24
CA ARG A 41 6.75 -8.61 -12.06
C ARG A 41 6.65 -8.13 -13.51
N ALA A 42 6.37 -6.85 -13.74
CA ALA A 42 6.36 -6.26 -15.08
C ALA A 42 7.73 -6.40 -15.78
N GLU A 43 8.81 -6.36 -15.00
CA GLU A 43 10.18 -6.59 -15.48
C GLU A 43 10.55 -8.08 -15.68
N GLY A 44 9.62 -9.01 -15.41
CA GLY A 44 9.86 -10.46 -15.48
C GLY A 44 10.78 -11.01 -14.38
N LEU A 45 11.01 -10.22 -13.31
CA LEU A 45 11.96 -10.55 -12.24
C LEU A 45 11.29 -11.13 -10.99
N TYR A 46 9.96 -10.98 -10.86
CA TYR A 46 9.20 -11.43 -9.70
C TYR A 46 7.99 -12.28 -10.10
N LEU A 47 7.99 -13.54 -9.64
CA LEU A 47 6.93 -14.53 -9.92
C LEU A 47 6.06 -14.85 -8.69
N GLY A 48 6.39 -14.29 -7.52
CA GLY A 48 5.63 -14.47 -6.28
C GLY A 48 4.36 -13.63 -6.22
N SER A 49 3.57 -13.80 -5.16
CA SER A 49 2.34 -13.04 -4.91
C SER A 49 2.61 -11.56 -4.64
N VAL A 50 1.74 -10.68 -5.12
CA VAL A 50 1.77 -9.25 -4.77
C VAL A 50 0.98 -9.07 -3.47
N ASP A 51 1.63 -9.34 -2.35
CA ASP A 51 1.05 -9.36 -1.01
C ASP A 51 1.49 -8.18 -0.13
N GLY A 52 2.42 -7.35 -0.63
CA GLY A 52 3.00 -6.25 0.13
C GLY A 52 3.94 -6.71 1.25
N LEU A 53 4.36 -7.97 1.25
CA LEU A 53 5.29 -8.52 2.23
C LEU A 53 6.72 -8.55 1.68
N TRP A 54 7.65 -8.09 2.51
CA TRP A 54 9.07 -8.18 2.18
C TRP A 54 9.61 -9.59 2.45
N GLY A 55 9.57 -10.45 1.43
CA GLY A 55 10.06 -11.82 1.51
C GLY A 55 11.37 -12.06 0.72
N PRO A 56 11.96 -13.26 0.83
CA PRO A 56 13.15 -13.65 0.08
C PRO A 56 12.98 -13.52 -1.44
N GLY A 57 11.77 -13.78 -1.96
CA GLY A 57 11.46 -13.58 -3.37
C GLY A 57 11.57 -12.12 -3.81
N THR A 58 11.04 -11.20 -2.99
CA THR A 58 11.08 -9.75 -3.26
C THR A 58 12.52 -9.26 -3.25
N SER A 59 13.31 -9.63 -2.24
CA SER A 59 14.74 -9.26 -2.14
C SER A 59 15.57 -9.78 -3.32
N ARG A 60 15.38 -11.05 -3.73
CA ARG A 60 16.06 -11.62 -4.91
C ARG A 60 15.70 -10.90 -6.20
N ALA A 61 14.43 -10.53 -6.37
CA ALA A 61 13.98 -9.80 -7.55
C ALA A 61 14.59 -8.39 -7.60
N VAL A 62 14.71 -7.70 -6.46
CA VAL A 62 15.41 -6.41 -6.36
C VAL A 62 16.88 -6.54 -6.74
N ALA A 63 17.59 -7.52 -6.18
CA ALA A 63 19.00 -7.76 -6.51
C ALA A 63 19.18 -8.04 -8.03
N ARG A 64 18.31 -8.86 -8.62
CA ARG A 64 18.33 -9.12 -10.07
C ARG A 64 18.09 -7.87 -10.90
N LEU A 65 17.15 -7.02 -10.49
CA LEU A 65 16.91 -5.73 -11.16
C LEU A 65 18.17 -4.86 -11.09
N GLN A 66 18.77 -4.75 -9.91
CA GLN A 66 19.97 -3.94 -9.69
C GLN A 66 21.13 -4.42 -10.58
N LEU A 67 21.38 -5.73 -10.62
CA LEU A 67 22.37 -6.33 -11.51
C LEU A 67 22.06 -6.04 -12.99
N ARG A 68 20.81 -6.24 -13.43
CA ARG A 68 20.40 -6.04 -14.83
C ARG A 68 20.46 -4.57 -15.27
N ARG A 69 20.37 -3.64 -14.31
CA ARG A 69 20.41 -2.19 -14.54
C ARG A 69 21.79 -1.58 -14.29
N GLY A 70 22.79 -2.39 -13.92
CA GLY A 70 24.16 -1.94 -13.67
C GLY A 70 24.31 -1.03 -12.45
N ILE A 71 23.42 -1.16 -11.45
CA ILE A 71 23.50 -0.41 -10.18
C ILE A 71 23.89 -1.35 -9.04
N ALA A 72 24.37 -0.78 -7.94
CA ALA A 72 24.79 -1.54 -6.75
C ALA A 72 23.68 -2.51 -6.30
N SER A 73 24.02 -3.80 -6.22
CA SER A 73 23.10 -4.89 -5.90
C SER A 73 23.09 -5.18 -4.40
N ASP A 74 22.63 -4.22 -3.60
CA ASP A 74 22.50 -4.34 -2.15
C ASP A 74 21.16 -4.98 -1.70
N GLY A 75 20.24 -5.23 -2.64
CA GLY A 75 18.91 -5.75 -2.35
C GLY A 75 17.95 -4.72 -1.73
N ILE A 76 18.36 -3.45 -1.61
CA ILE A 76 17.60 -2.36 -1.03
C ILE A 76 17.02 -1.49 -2.16
N PRO A 77 15.71 -1.21 -2.19
CA PRO A 77 15.07 -0.45 -3.26
C PRO A 77 15.25 1.06 -3.04
N GLY A 78 16.50 1.51 -3.04
CA GLY A 78 16.89 2.92 -2.92
C GLY A 78 16.50 3.75 -4.14
N ARG A 79 16.97 5.01 -4.17
CA ARG A 79 16.62 5.96 -5.24
C ARG A 79 16.99 5.47 -6.65
N ALA A 80 18.15 4.82 -6.79
CA ALA A 80 18.60 4.26 -8.06
C ALA A 80 17.68 3.12 -8.52
N THR A 81 17.33 2.20 -7.63
CA THR A 81 16.42 1.09 -7.90
C THR A 81 15.03 1.58 -8.30
N ARG A 82 14.47 2.57 -7.59
CA ARG A 82 13.16 3.15 -7.94
C ARG A 82 13.15 3.82 -9.31
N ARG A 83 14.20 4.58 -9.65
CA ARG A 83 14.37 5.17 -10.99
C ARG A 83 14.47 4.12 -12.09
N ALA A 84 15.02 2.95 -11.79
CA ALA A 84 15.17 1.88 -12.76
C ALA A 84 13.85 1.13 -13.06
N LEU A 85 12.80 1.39 -12.29
CA LEU A 85 11.45 0.83 -12.45
C LEU A 85 10.47 1.78 -13.17
N GLY A 86 10.86 3.04 -13.39
CA GLY A 86 9.98 4.09 -13.94
C GLY A 86 9.52 5.06 -12.87
#